data_AF-A0A226EXS2-F1
#
_entry.id   AF-A0A226EXS2-F1
#
_cell.length_a   1.000
_cell.length_b   1.000
_cell.length_c   1.000
_cell.angle_alpha   90.00
_cell.angle_beta   90.00
_cell.angle_gamma   90.00
#
_symmetry.space_group_name_H-M   'P 1'
#
loop_
_entity.id
_entity.type
_entity.pdbx_description
1 polymer ?
#
loop_
_entity_poly.entity_id
_entity_poly.type
_entity_poly.pdbx_seq_one_letter_code
_entity_poly.pdbx_strand_id
1 'polypeptide(L)'
;MGVTKPLLLHTLAFSLVLGWFGLGVSAVVQLEGYNVDPTSVTVSGLSAGGAMATQFHFAFSSEISGAGVYAGRKIIRICTSRISRPKVNCKLTHVYHHPVPYTCGKGGIADASQCMSIPDFFAPINSLIAAAQAISDQGTIDHISNIANSSVYVFHGTADFTVNKGNGVKVEQMYNHFGARVESNLGMNANHGFPTDFYGAACSASSAATQYINNCNYNGAFAMFDFLYGGGLIQPVTGGGLPPGDLLEFDQAEFITSGSPASISMDSIGFAYIPTRCKDRSRTCRLHIAFHGCVQSRTTAGIGDAYATKTGYIHAAEENNIIVIFPQTVAMGTTNPNACFDWWVTKQGAQMAAVQKMMHRVLDCPTCVPVDPSTTTTTPSPGGSCGPNEVVFSPYPQPGMCEFYMLCACGGNPVLLQCAPGLHYDDAIKGCNFRQLVQCDPALRNNSSSIY
;
A
#
# COMPACT_ATOMS: atom_id res chain seq x y z
N MET A 1 -9.87 -31.56 -92.99
CA MET A 1 -11.11 -31.15 -92.30
C MET A 1 -10.88 -31.29 -90.82
N GLY A 2 -11.06 -30.21 -90.06
CA GLY A 2 -10.76 -30.16 -88.62
C GLY A 2 -10.40 -28.74 -88.22
N VAL A 3 -11.42 -27.92 -88.04
CA VAL A 3 -11.34 -26.50 -87.64
C VAL A 3 -11.06 -26.43 -86.13
N THR A 4 -9.99 -25.76 -85.71
CA THR A 4 -9.77 -25.37 -84.32
C THR A 4 -9.95 -23.85 -84.20
N LYS A 5 -10.95 -23.43 -83.40
CA LYS A 5 -11.18 -22.05 -82.96
C LYS A 5 -11.10 -21.98 -81.42
N PRO A 6 -10.74 -20.83 -80.85
CA PRO A 6 -10.01 -20.72 -79.59
C PRO A 6 -10.92 -20.61 -78.35
N LEU A 7 -10.39 -21.00 -77.19
CA LEU A 7 -11.05 -20.89 -75.89
C LEU A 7 -10.50 -19.67 -75.12
N LEU A 8 -11.40 -18.80 -74.66
CA LEU A 8 -11.12 -17.59 -73.89
C LEU A 8 -10.51 -17.91 -72.51
N LEU A 9 -9.45 -17.17 -72.16
CA LEU A 9 -8.87 -17.09 -70.82
C LEU A 9 -9.79 -16.27 -69.89
N HIS A 10 -10.30 -16.88 -68.82
CA HIS A 10 -10.92 -16.16 -67.70
C HIS A 10 -9.86 -15.95 -66.61
N THR A 11 -9.44 -14.70 -66.39
CA THR A 11 -8.62 -14.28 -65.25
C THR A 11 -9.51 -14.07 -64.02
N LEU A 12 -9.44 -14.98 -63.05
CA LEU A 12 -10.00 -14.81 -61.71
C LEU A 12 -9.05 -13.94 -60.86
N ALA A 13 -9.55 -12.79 -60.39
CA ALA A 13 -8.86 -11.93 -59.45
C ALA A 13 -8.89 -12.54 -58.03
N PHE A 14 -7.73 -12.86 -57.49
CA PHE A 14 -7.56 -13.22 -56.08
C PHE A 14 -7.47 -11.93 -55.24
N SER A 15 -8.53 -11.59 -54.51
CA SER A 15 -8.49 -10.53 -53.49
C SER A 15 -7.79 -11.06 -52.24
N LEU A 16 -6.57 -10.59 -51.99
CA LEU A 16 -5.83 -10.83 -50.76
C LEU A 16 -6.47 -10.01 -49.63
N VAL A 17 -7.22 -10.65 -48.73
CA VAL A 17 -7.63 -10.05 -47.45
C VAL A 17 -6.43 -10.13 -46.51
N LEU A 18 -5.63 -9.06 -46.42
CA LEU A 18 -4.70 -8.90 -45.31
C LEU A 18 -5.51 -8.65 -44.03
N GLY A 19 -5.66 -9.68 -43.21
CA GLY A 19 -6.12 -9.53 -41.84
C GLY A 19 -5.10 -8.72 -41.04
N TRP A 20 -5.47 -7.50 -40.67
CA TRP A 20 -4.79 -6.75 -39.63
C TRP A 20 -4.99 -7.48 -38.30
N PHE A 21 -4.03 -8.33 -37.92
CA PHE A 21 -3.81 -8.64 -36.52
C PHE A 21 -3.12 -7.42 -35.90
N GLY A 22 -3.93 -6.47 -35.43
CA GLY A 22 -3.45 -5.43 -34.53
C GLY A 22 -2.95 -6.10 -33.25
N LEU A 23 -1.64 -6.13 -33.06
CA LEU A 23 -1.05 -6.36 -31.74
C LEU A 23 -1.55 -5.23 -30.84
N GLY A 24 -2.54 -5.51 -30.00
CA GLY A 24 -3.03 -4.58 -29.01
C GLY A 24 -1.92 -4.27 -28.02
N VAL A 25 -1.25 -3.12 -28.18
CA VAL A 25 -0.41 -2.56 -27.13
C VAL A 25 -1.37 -2.12 -26.03
N SER A 26 -1.31 -2.76 -24.85
CA SER A 26 -2.05 -2.29 -23.68
C SER A 26 -1.59 -0.86 -23.41
N ALA A 27 -2.50 0.11 -23.50
CA ALA A 27 -2.14 1.51 -23.29
C ALA A 27 -1.85 1.72 -21.80
N VAL A 28 -0.72 2.35 -21.49
CA VAL A 28 -0.44 2.81 -20.13
C VAL A 28 -1.46 3.90 -19.78
N VAL A 29 -2.24 3.69 -18.72
CA VAL A 29 -3.32 4.59 -18.29
C VAL A 29 -2.91 5.44 -17.09
N GLN A 30 -3.67 6.50 -16.81
CA GLN A 30 -3.57 7.18 -15.51
C GLN A 30 -4.35 6.38 -14.46
N LEU A 31 -3.83 6.33 -13.23
CA LEU A 31 -4.54 5.66 -12.14
C LEU A 31 -5.72 6.54 -11.71
N GLU A 32 -6.92 5.95 -11.65
CA GLU A 32 -8.16 6.63 -11.30
C GLU A 32 -8.55 6.46 -9.82
N GLY A 33 -9.53 7.25 -9.40
CA GLY A 33 -10.23 7.13 -8.13
C GLY A 33 -11.41 6.16 -8.16
N TYR A 34 -11.65 5.49 -7.03
CA TYR A 34 -12.68 4.46 -6.85
C TYR A 34 -13.42 4.65 -5.53
N ASN A 35 -14.65 4.14 -5.43
CA ASN A 35 -15.41 4.16 -4.18
C ASN A 35 -14.82 3.09 -3.26
N VAL A 36 -13.81 3.45 -2.48
CA VAL A 36 -13.15 2.54 -1.55
C VAL A 36 -13.45 2.97 -0.13
N ASP A 37 -13.78 2.00 0.73
CA ASP A 37 -13.85 2.25 2.16
C ASP A 37 -12.44 2.54 2.69
N PRO A 38 -12.13 3.78 3.13
CA PRO A 38 -10.79 4.16 3.56
C PRO A 38 -10.34 3.41 4.83
N THR A 39 -11.24 2.78 5.57
CA THR A 39 -10.90 1.96 6.75
C THR A 39 -10.50 0.52 6.38
N SER A 40 -10.64 0.14 5.12
CA SER A 40 -10.42 -1.23 4.62
C SER A 40 -9.09 -1.42 3.87
N VAL A 41 -8.20 -0.43 3.90
CA VAL A 41 -6.93 -0.48 3.16
C VAL A 41 -5.97 -1.44 3.85
N THR A 42 -5.47 -2.42 3.12
CA THR A 42 -4.47 -3.37 3.63
C THR A 42 -3.27 -3.46 2.70
N VAL A 43 -2.15 -3.97 3.20
CA VAL A 43 -0.93 -4.17 2.39
C VAL A 43 -0.37 -5.57 2.54
N SER A 44 0.38 -6.08 1.59
CA SER A 44 1.16 -7.30 1.77
C SER A 44 2.34 -7.40 0.84
N GLY A 45 3.24 -8.35 1.09
CA GLY A 45 4.27 -8.65 0.10
C GLY A 45 5.17 -9.83 0.45
N LEU A 46 5.97 -10.23 -0.55
CA LEU A 46 6.95 -11.31 -0.45
C LEU A 46 8.37 -10.78 -0.28
N SER A 47 9.17 -11.38 0.59
CA SER A 47 10.61 -11.10 0.69
C SER A 47 10.89 -9.62 0.99
N ALA A 48 11.62 -8.91 0.13
CA ALA A 48 11.79 -7.45 0.21
C ALA A 48 10.45 -6.70 0.19
N GLY A 49 9.45 -7.18 -0.57
CA GLY A 49 8.09 -6.67 -0.54
C GLY A 49 7.38 -6.93 0.79
N GLY A 50 7.66 -8.05 1.47
CA GLY A 50 7.13 -8.31 2.81
C GLY A 50 7.73 -7.39 3.89
N ALA A 51 9.01 -7.06 3.73
CA ALA A 51 9.64 -6.00 4.53
C ALA A 51 9.01 -4.62 4.22
N MET A 52 8.80 -4.29 2.94
CA MET A 52 8.10 -3.06 2.53
C MET A 52 6.70 -2.98 3.12
N ALA A 53 5.90 -4.06 3.04
CA ALA A 53 4.56 -4.13 3.62
C ALA A 53 4.56 -3.83 5.13
N THR A 54 5.51 -4.42 5.87
CA THR A 54 5.68 -4.16 7.30
C THR A 54 5.97 -2.68 7.56
N GLN A 55 6.91 -2.09 6.82
CA GLN A 55 7.29 -0.69 7.01
C GLN A 55 6.20 0.27 6.59
N PHE A 56 5.51 0.00 5.49
CA PHE A 56 4.39 0.79 4.99
C PHE A 56 3.25 0.81 6.00
N HIS A 57 2.93 -0.36 6.57
CA HIS A 57 1.96 -0.47 7.64
C HIS A 57 2.38 0.35 8.86
N PHE A 58 3.61 0.26 9.36
CA PHE A 58 4.03 1.10 10.50
C PHE A 58 4.05 2.60 10.17
N ALA A 59 4.54 2.97 8.98
CA ALA A 59 4.65 4.36 8.54
C ALA A 59 3.30 5.05 8.42
N PHE A 60 2.29 4.33 7.92
CA PHE A 60 0.96 4.85 7.59
C PHE A 60 -0.15 4.10 8.35
N SER A 61 0.12 3.62 9.56
CA SER A 61 -0.81 2.79 10.36
C SER A 61 -2.13 3.48 10.72
N SER A 62 -2.25 4.79 10.57
CA SER A 62 -3.54 5.49 10.68
C SER A 62 -4.45 5.28 9.47
N GLU A 63 -3.90 4.85 8.34
CA GLU A 63 -4.60 4.66 7.07
C GLU A 63 -4.67 3.18 6.64
N ILE A 64 -3.88 2.31 7.28
CA ILE A 64 -3.74 0.89 6.94
C ILE A 64 -4.29 0.03 8.07
N SER A 65 -5.32 -0.77 7.79
CA SER A 65 -6.00 -1.63 8.78
C SER A 65 -5.38 -3.02 8.94
N GLY A 66 -4.45 -3.40 8.06
CA GLY A 66 -3.76 -4.67 8.21
C GLY A 66 -2.64 -4.95 7.20
N ALA A 67 -1.82 -5.95 7.52
CA ALA A 67 -0.66 -6.33 6.72
C ALA A 67 -0.49 -7.85 6.55
N GLY A 68 -0.12 -8.30 5.35
CA GLY A 68 0.33 -9.66 5.07
C GLY A 68 1.84 -9.73 4.82
N VAL A 69 2.57 -10.61 5.50
CA VAL A 69 4.03 -10.70 5.40
C VAL A 69 4.43 -12.13 5.02
N TYR A 70 4.92 -12.31 3.78
CA TYR A 70 5.35 -13.60 3.25
C TYR A 70 6.87 -13.65 3.13
N ALA A 71 7.53 -14.57 3.84
CA ALA A 71 8.99 -14.68 3.89
C ALA A 71 9.71 -13.32 4.05
N GLY A 72 9.02 -12.39 4.71
CA GLY A 72 9.47 -11.02 4.92
C GLY A 72 10.31 -10.93 6.17
N ARG A 73 10.76 -9.71 6.46
CA ARG A 73 11.69 -9.48 7.57
C ARG A 73 11.16 -8.39 8.47
N LYS A 74 11.45 -8.51 9.77
CA LYS A 74 11.36 -7.40 10.73
C LYS A 74 12.33 -6.31 10.28
N ILE A 75 11.91 -5.07 10.07
CA ILE A 75 12.90 -3.99 9.89
C ILE A 75 12.41 -2.68 10.46
N ILE A 76 13.22 -2.10 11.36
CA ILE A 76 13.30 -0.66 11.58
C ILE A 76 14.76 -0.21 11.54
N ARG A 77 15.08 0.61 10.53
CA ARG A 77 16.37 1.26 10.38
C ARG A 77 16.23 2.72 10.80
N ILE A 78 16.91 3.12 11.87
CA ILE A 78 16.99 4.53 12.27
C ILE A 78 18.10 5.20 11.46
N CYS A 79 17.74 6.13 10.59
CA CYS A 79 18.70 7.08 10.04
C CYS A 79 18.87 8.23 11.05
N THR A 80 19.86 8.14 11.93
CA THR A 80 20.28 9.32 12.69
C THR A 80 21.07 10.28 11.77
N SER A 81 20.32 11.20 11.15
CA SER A 81 20.74 12.48 10.58
C SER A 81 21.77 12.51 9.42
N ARG A 82 21.30 12.93 8.23
CA ARG A 82 21.94 14.06 7.52
C ARG A 82 21.34 15.34 8.10
N ILE A 83 21.95 15.90 9.13
CA ILE A 83 21.69 17.30 9.53
C ILE A 83 22.83 18.13 8.96
N SER A 84 22.52 18.88 7.91
CA SER A 84 23.31 20.01 7.46
C SER A 84 23.21 21.16 8.48
N ARG A 85 23.98 21.09 9.57
CA ARG A 85 24.35 22.26 10.39
C ARG A 85 25.78 22.12 10.92
N PRO A 86 26.62 23.18 10.86
CA PRO A 86 27.98 23.12 11.36
C PRO A 86 27.98 23.17 12.90
N LYS A 87 28.75 22.28 13.51
CA LYS A 87 29.15 22.27 14.94
C LYS A 87 28.02 22.10 15.97
N VAL A 88 27.50 20.88 16.09
CA VAL A 88 27.02 20.39 17.41
C VAL A 88 27.71 19.06 17.68
N ASN A 89 28.64 19.06 18.63
CA ASN A 89 29.29 17.86 19.12
C ASN A 89 28.22 16.96 19.74
N CYS A 90 27.96 15.80 19.14
CA CYS A 90 27.44 14.65 19.86
C CYS A 90 28.49 14.22 20.89
N LYS A 91 28.51 14.89 22.04
CA LYS A 91 29.22 14.39 23.23
C LYS A 91 28.42 13.20 23.75
N LEU A 92 28.92 12.02 23.40
CA LEU A 92 28.68 10.76 24.09
C LEU A 92 28.92 10.96 25.60
N THR A 93 27.91 10.70 26.41
CA THR A 93 28.09 10.29 27.81
C THR A 93 27.54 8.89 27.96
N HIS A 94 28.49 7.94 27.93
CA HIS A 94 28.48 6.62 28.56
C HIS A 94 27.13 5.91 28.78
N VAL A 95 26.80 4.95 27.91
CA VAL A 95 26.56 3.53 28.22
C VAL A 95 26.70 2.74 26.90
N TYR A 96 27.67 1.81 26.86
CA TYR A 96 28.03 0.87 25.76
C TYR A 96 28.40 1.43 24.38
N HIS A 97 29.71 1.68 24.22
CA HIS A 97 30.41 1.74 22.94
C HIS A 97 30.50 0.35 22.28
N HIS A 98 29.52 0.00 21.46
CA HIS A 98 29.77 -0.79 20.25
C HIS A 98 29.07 -0.05 19.10
N PRO A 99 29.75 0.23 17.97
CA PRO A 99 29.09 0.80 16.81
C PRO A 99 28.16 -0.28 16.23
N VAL A 100 26.90 -0.29 16.66
CA VAL A 100 25.90 -1.25 16.21
C VAL A 100 25.57 -0.92 14.74
N PRO A 101 25.87 -1.79 13.75
CA PRO A 101 25.66 -1.44 12.35
C PRO A 101 24.17 -1.52 12.00
N TYR A 102 23.54 -0.35 11.90
CA TYR A 102 22.23 -0.10 11.32
C TYR A 102 22.21 -0.30 9.79
N THR A 103 22.57 -1.50 9.34
CA THR A 103 22.88 -1.77 7.93
C THR A 103 22.60 -3.22 7.52
N CYS A 104 21.35 -3.65 7.56
CA CYS A 104 20.98 -4.64 6.54
C CYS A 104 21.30 -3.97 5.17
N GLY A 105 21.94 -4.62 4.21
CA GLY A 105 22.18 -4.09 2.85
C GLY A 105 23.04 -2.81 2.65
N LYS A 106 23.44 -2.04 3.67
CA LYS A 106 24.26 -0.81 3.45
C LYS A 106 25.74 -1.10 3.13
N GLY A 107 26.28 -2.27 3.55
CA GLY A 107 27.59 -2.77 3.14
C GLY A 107 27.56 -3.67 1.91
N GLY A 108 26.43 -3.71 1.17
CA GLY A 108 26.27 -4.50 -0.04
C GLY A 108 25.71 -5.90 0.20
N ILE A 109 25.92 -6.79 -0.78
CA ILE A 109 25.29 -8.13 -0.85
C ILE A 109 25.67 -9.03 0.33
N ALA A 110 26.89 -8.90 0.87
CA ALA A 110 27.35 -9.69 2.01
C ALA A 110 26.56 -9.38 3.30
N ASP A 111 26.35 -8.10 3.60
CA ASP A 111 25.52 -7.67 4.74
C ASP A 111 24.06 -8.09 4.55
N ALA A 112 23.53 -7.94 3.33
CA ALA A 112 22.19 -8.41 3.01
C ALA A 112 22.06 -9.93 3.24
N SER A 113 23.04 -10.71 2.81
CA SER A 113 23.09 -12.18 3.00
C SER A 113 23.13 -12.58 4.47
N GLN A 114 24.04 -12.01 5.27
CA GLN A 114 24.12 -12.33 6.70
C GLN A 114 22.84 -11.97 7.43
N CYS A 115 22.24 -10.84 7.05
CA CYS A 115 20.99 -10.38 7.60
C CYS A 115 19.88 -11.41 7.26
N MET A 116 19.77 -11.85 6.01
CA MET A 116 18.78 -12.85 5.61
C MET A 116 18.97 -14.21 6.32
N SER A 117 20.21 -14.63 6.55
CA SER A 117 20.53 -15.95 7.11
C SER A 117 20.55 -16.02 8.64
N ILE A 118 20.82 -14.91 9.35
CA ILE A 118 20.98 -14.89 10.82
C ILE A 118 20.04 -13.84 11.46
N PRO A 119 18.81 -14.23 11.85
CA PRO A 119 17.80 -13.28 12.29
C PRO A 119 18.21 -12.39 13.47
N ASP A 120 18.90 -12.92 14.48
CA ASP A 120 19.22 -12.16 15.71
C ASP A 120 20.59 -11.45 15.68
N PHE A 121 21.41 -11.64 14.63
CA PHE A 121 22.79 -11.15 14.61
C PHE A 121 22.91 -9.61 14.54
N PHE A 122 22.03 -8.94 13.78
CA PHE A 122 22.13 -7.50 13.56
C PHE A 122 21.24 -6.66 14.47
N ALA A 123 20.10 -7.19 14.91
CA ALA A 123 19.20 -6.50 15.82
C ALA A 123 18.28 -7.51 16.53
N PRO A 124 18.47 -7.75 17.84
CA PRO A 124 17.50 -8.52 18.60
C PRO A 124 16.15 -7.79 18.59
N ILE A 125 15.06 -8.56 18.68
CA ILE A 125 13.71 -8.02 18.51
C ILE A 125 13.40 -6.84 19.45
N ASN A 126 13.90 -6.87 20.69
CA ASN A 126 13.69 -5.79 21.66
C ASN A 126 14.30 -4.46 21.21
N SER A 127 15.45 -4.48 20.52
CA SER A 127 16.06 -3.26 19.97
C SER A 127 15.23 -2.69 18.83
N LEU A 128 14.58 -3.53 18.03
CA LEU A 128 13.71 -3.10 16.94
C LEU A 128 12.37 -2.55 17.45
N ILE A 129 11.83 -3.14 18.51
CA ILE A 129 10.66 -2.62 19.23
C ILE A 129 10.97 -1.21 19.76
N ALA A 130 12.09 -1.04 20.46
CA ALA A 130 12.52 0.27 20.97
C ALA A 130 12.76 1.28 19.84
N ALA A 131 13.32 0.82 18.71
CA ALA A 131 13.49 1.66 17.53
C ALA A 131 12.15 2.13 16.95
N ALA A 132 11.14 1.25 16.88
CA ALA A 132 9.79 1.59 16.43
C ALA A 132 9.17 2.71 17.26
N GLN A 133 9.24 2.56 18.58
CA GLN A 133 8.74 3.56 19.51
C GLN A 133 9.45 4.90 19.28
N ALA A 134 10.78 4.88 19.19
CA ALA A 134 11.56 6.10 19.02
C ALA A 134 11.22 6.86 17.73
N ILE A 135 10.98 6.18 16.61
CA ILE A 135 10.64 6.85 15.34
C ILE A 135 9.17 7.27 15.25
N SER A 136 8.28 6.57 15.98
CA SER A 136 6.90 6.99 16.25
C SER A 136 6.87 8.27 17.07
N ASP A 137 7.65 8.33 18.16
CA ASP A 137 7.74 9.52 19.03
C ASP A 137 8.32 10.73 18.29
N GLN A 138 9.13 10.50 17.25
CA GLN A 138 9.65 11.53 16.34
C GLN A 138 8.64 11.99 15.28
N GLY A 139 7.48 11.33 15.15
CA GLY A 139 6.46 11.63 14.14
C GLY A 139 6.89 11.28 12.70
N THR A 140 7.94 10.47 12.54
CA THR A 140 8.42 10.05 11.21
C THR A 140 7.66 8.87 10.63
N ILE A 141 6.92 8.17 11.48
CA ILE A 141 5.87 7.20 11.19
C ILE A 141 4.63 7.59 12.01
N ASP A 142 3.49 6.96 11.72
CA ASP A 142 2.31 7.09 12.55
C ASP A 142 2.51 6.59 13.98
N HIS A 143 1.65 7.05 14.88
CA HIS A 143 1.76 6.70 16.29
C HIS A 143 1.61 5.19 16.48
N ILE A 144 2.56 4.58 17.18
CA ILE A 144 2.69 3.13 17.30
C ILE A 144 1.44 2.43 17.87
N SER A 145 0.62 3.15 18.65
CA SER A 145 -0.64 2.61 19.19
C SER A 145 -1.63 2.19 18.10
N ASN A 146 -1.52 2.72 16.89
CA ASN A 146 -2.40 2.36 15.77
C ASN A 146 -2.27 0.88 15.37
N ILE A 147 -1.09 0.29 15.61
CA ILE A 147 -0.83 -1.13 15.32
C ILE A 147 -1.76 -2.05 16.12
N ALA A 148 -2.19 -1.66 17.31
CA ALA A 148 -3.09 -2.45 18.14
C ALA A 148 -4.48 -2.67 17.50
N ASN A 149 -4.88 -1.79 16.58
CA ASN A 149 -6.16 -1.89 15.87
C ASN A 149 -6.06 -2.70 14.57
N SER A 150 -4.90 -3.28 14.28
CA SER A 150 -4.59 -3.86 12.98
C SER A 150 -4.61 -5.38 13.00
N SER A 151 -4.93 -5.97 11.85
CA SER A 151 -4.83 -7.42 11.64
C SER A 151 -3.59 -7.74 10.82
N VAL A 152 -2.83 -8.77 11.21
CA VAL A 152 -1.57 -9.12 10.55
C VAL A 152 -1.47 -10.61 10.28
N TYR A 153 -1.25 -10.95 9.01
CA TYR A 153 -1.04 -12.32 8.58
C TYR A 153 0.43 -12.56 8.27
N VAL A 154 1.03 -13.62 8.82
CA VAL A 154 2.46 -13.94 8.63
C VAL A 154 2.63 -15.34 8.05
N PHE A 155 3.25 -15.45 6.88
CA PHE A 155 3.62 -16.74 6.30
C PHE A 155 5.15 -16.86 6.19
N HIS A 156 5.70 -17.98 6.65
CA HIS A 156 7.11 -18.30 6.44
C HIS A 156 7.34 -19.80 6.36
N GLY A 157 7.78 -20.28 5.20
CA GLY A 157 8.07 -21.68 4.97
C GLY A 157 9.25 -22.21 5.81
N THR A 158 9.17 -23.46 6.25
CA THR A 158 10.22 -24.11 7.05
C THR A 158 11.46 -24.48 6.24
N ALA A 159 11.35 -24.58 4.92
CA ALA A 159 12.44 -24.90 4.00
C ALA A 159 13.00 -23.66 3.28
N ASP A 160 12.60 -22.45 3.69
CA ASP A 160 13.16 -21.21 3.15
C ASP A 160 14.61 -21.02 3.61
N PHE A 161 15.54 -21.27 2.70
CA PHE A 161 16.97 -21.03 2.90
C PHE A 161 17.43 -19.66 2.39
N THR A 162 16.56 -18.90 1.72
CA THR A 162 16.88 -17.57 1.21
C THR A 162 16.70 -16.54 2.32
N VAL A 163 15.54 -16.55 2.97
CA VAL A 163 15.26 -15.78 4.18
C VAL A 163 14.98 -16.76 5.30
N ASN A 164 15.83 -16.76 6.32
CA ASN A 164 15.69 -17.66 7.45
C ASN A 164 14.30 -17.49 8.12
N LYS A 165 13.59 -18.60 8.35
CA LYS A 165 12.26 -18.65 9.00
C LYS A 165 12.18 -17.86 10.33
N GLY A 166 13.28 -17.78 11.06
CA GLY A 166 13.34 -16.97 12.28
C GLY A 166 13.01 -15.49 12.03
N ASN A 167 13.09 -14.98 10.79
CA ASN A 167 12.57 -13.65 10.46
C ASN A 167 11.04 -13.58 10.60
N GLY A 168 10.29 -14.53 10.07
CA GLY A 168 8.82 -14.60 10.22
C GLY A 168 8.38 -14.69 11.67
N VAL A 169 9.05 -15.53 12.48
CA VAL A 169 8.82 -15.62 13.94
C VAL A 169 8.99 -14.26 14.61
N LYS A 170 9.98 -13.48 14.18
CA LYS A 170 10.26 -12.18 14.79
C LYS A 170 9.32 -11.08 14.31
N VAL A 171 8.81 -11.16 13.08
CA VAL A 171 7.72 -10.30 12.60
C VAL A 171 6.47 -10.53 13.46
N GLU A 172 6.10 -11.79 13.69
CA GLU A 172 5.00 -12.16 14.60
C GLU A 172 5.23 -11.59 16.01
N GLN A 173 6.44 -11.77 16.58
CA GLN A 173 6.78 -11.20 17.90
C GLN A 173 6.66 -9.67 17.94
N MET A 174 7.07 -8.98 16.87
CA MET A 174 7.00 -7.53 16.79
C MET A 174 5.55 -7.04 16.82
N TYR A 175 4.70 -7.63 15.99
CA TYR A 175 3.29 -7.23 15.90
C TYR A 175 2.49 -7.61 17.15
N ASN A 176 2.75 -8.79 17.72
CA ASN A 176 2.16 -9.18 19.00
C ASN A 176 2.56 -8.22 20.13
N HIS A 177 3.80 -7.73 20.15
CA HIS A 177 4.24 -6.77 21.16
C HIS A 177 3.44 -5.47 21.12
N PHE A 178 3.08 -4.98 19.92
CA PHE A 178 2.29 -3.76 19.75
C PHE A 178 0.77 -3.99 19.73
N GLY A 179 0.32 -5.20 20.06
CA GLY A 179 -1.10 -5.51 20.27
C GLY A 179 -1.92 -5.83 19.02
N ALA A 180 -1.29 -6.03 17.85
CA ALA A 180 -2.02 -6.41 16.64
C ALA A 180 -2.66 -7.81 16.77
N ARG A 181 -3.75 -8.05 16.03
CA ARG A 181 -4.32 -9.40 15.88
C ARG A 181 -3.51 -10.17 14.85
N VAL A 182 -2.70 -11.14 15.29
CA VAL A 182 -1.78 -11.88 14.42
C VAL A 182 -2.27 -13.31 14.14
N GLU A 183 -2.28 -13.71 12.87
CA GLU A 183 -2.36 -15.12 12.45
C GLU A 183 -1.12 -15.49 11.66
N SER A 184 -0.58 -16.69 11.92
CA SER A 184 0.67 -17.12 11.30
C SER A 184 0.62 -18.56 10.77
N ASN A 185 1.19 -18.75 9.58
CA ASN A 185 1.53 -20.06 9.04
C ASN A 185 3.04 -20.17 8.91
N LEU A 186 3.65 -20.67 9.99
CA LEU A 186 5.09 -20.88 10.11
C LEU A 186 5.46 -22.37 10.01
N GLY A 187 4.49 -23.25 9.77
CA GLY A 187 4.66 -24.71 9.83
C GLY A 187 4.81 -25.40 8.47
N MET A 188 4.43 -24.73 7.38
CA MET A 188 4.42 -25.31 6.05
C MET A 188 5.82 -25.62 5.53
N ASN A 189 6.02 -26.79 4.92
CA ASN A 189 7.23 -27.16 4.20
C ASN A 189 7.31 -26.46 2.83
N ALA A 190 7.40 -25.12 2.89
CA ALA A 190 7.55 -24.23 1.76
C ALA A 190 8.97 -23.66 1.71
N ASN A 191 9.49 -23.44 0.50
CA ASN A 191 10.73 -22.71 0.26
C ASN A 191 10.47 -21.22 0.03
N HIS A 192 11.49 -20.46 -0.36
CA HIS A 192 11.36 -19.06 -0.71
C HIS A 192 10.55 -18.87 -1.99
N GLY A 193 9.31 -18.42 -1.81
CA GLY A 193 8.40 -18.02 -2.87
C GLY A 193 6.99 -17.75 -2.35
N PHE A 194 6.12 -17.28 -3.24
CA PHE A 194 4.73 -17.00 -2.90
C PHE A 194 3.92 -18.30 -2.94
N PRO A 195 3.20 -18.67 -1.86
CA PRO A 195 2.44 -19.92 -1.83
C PRO A 195 1.08 -19.75 -2.53
N THR A 196 0.82 -20.62 -3.52
CA THR A 196 -0.44 -20.70 -4.26
C THR A 196 -0.97 -22.12 -4.27
N ASP A 197 -2.19 -22.31 -4.76
CA ASP A 197 -2.82 -23.61 -4.98
C ASP A 197 -2.85 -24.05 -6.46
N PHE A 198 -2.40 -23.19 -7.40
CA PHE A 198 -2.61 -23.42 -8.82
C PHE A 198 -1.37 -23.26 -9.71
N TYR A 199 -0.36 -22.49 -9.28
CA TYR A 199 0.80 -22.16 -10.11
C TYR A 199 2.12 -22.24 -9.35
N GLY A 200 3.18 -22.60 -10.07
CA GLY A 200 4.54 -22.46 -9.59
C GLY A 200 5.27 -23.78 -9.42
N ALA A 201 6.50 -23.72 -8.94
CA ALA A 201 7.30 -24.90 -8.63
C ALA A 201 6.69 -25.66 -7.43
N ALA A 202 7.15 -26.88 -7.18
CA ALA A 202 6.79 -27.60 -5.95
C ALA A 202 7.02 -26.72 -4.71
N CYS A 203 6.15 -26.86 -3.70
CA CYS A 203 6.18 -26.00 -2.50
C CYS A 203 7.57 -25.88 -1.85
N SER A 204 8.31 -27.00 -1.78
CA SER A 204 9.63 -27.08 -1.17
C SER A 204 10.79 -26.67 -2.09
N ALA A 205 10.52 -26.25 -3.33
CA ALA A 205 11.52 -25.80 -4.30
C ALA A 205 11.55 -24.27 -4.40
N SER A 206 12.71 -23.69 -4.69
CA SER A 206 12.83 -22.30 -5.13
C SER A 206 13.26 -22.27 -6.58
N SER A 207 12.57 -21.49 -7.43
CA SER A 207 12.77 -21.53 -8.88
C SER A 207 12.52 -20.17 -9.53
N ALA A 208 13.55 -19.64 -10.20
CA ALA A 208 13.41 -18.46 -11.05
C ALA A 208 12.54 -18.74 -12.28
N ALA A 209 12.53 -19.98 -12.79
CA ALA A 209 11.72 -20.37 -13.94
C ALA A 209 10.22 -20.31 -13.66
N THR A 210 9.83 -20.40 -12.39
CA THR A 210 8.46 -20.18 -11.92
C THR A 210 8.32 -18.89 -11.11
N GLN A 211 9.18 -17.91 -11.41
CA GLN A 211 9.11 -16.55 -10.88
C GLN A 211 9.06 -16.48 -9.34
N TYR A 212 9.67 -17.44 -8.63
CA TYR A 212 9.58 -17.56 -7.17
C TYR A 212 8.15 -17.61 -6.64
N ILE A 213 7.28 -18.31 -7.37
CA ILE A 213 5.93 -18.68 -6.99
C ILE A 213 5.89 -20.20 -6.89
N ASN A 214 5.18 -20.69 -5.88
CA ASN A 214 5.12 -22.10 -5.51
C ASN A 214 3.69 -22.61 -5.48
N ASN A 215 3.46 -23.78 -6.09
CA ASN A 215 2.23 -24.51 -5.87
C ASN A 215 2.39 -25.34 -4.58
N CYS A 216 1.79 -24.80 -3.52
CA CYS A 216 1.76 -25.35 -2.17
C CYS A 216 0.44 -26.05 -1.84
N ASN A 217 -0.48 -26.18 -2.80
CA ASN A 217 -1.87 -26.55 -2.54
C ASN A 217 -2.46 -25.68 -1.42
N TYR A 218 -2.07 -24.40 -1.40
CA TYR A 218 -2.43 -23.42 -0.37
C TYR A 218 -2.60 -22.05 -1.01
N ASN A 219 -3.82 -21.52 -0.98
CA ASN A 219 -4.10 -20.19 -1.50
C ASN A 219 -3.67 -19.12 -0.49
N GLY A 220 -2.40 -18.72 -0.53
CA GLY A 220 -1.84 -17.74 0.39
C GLY A 220 -2.56 -16.40 0.35
N ALA A 221 -2.82 -15.89 -0.86
CA ALA A 221 -3.51 -14.62 -1.07
C ALA A 221 -4.92 -14.62 -0.46
N PHE A 222 -5.73 -15.66 -0.72
CA PHE A 222 -7.06 -15.78 -0.14
C PHE A 222 -7.04 -15.93 1.37
N ALA A 223 -6.20 -16.82 1.91
CA ALA A 223 -6.15 -17.04 3.36
C ALA A 223 -5.77 -15.77 4.13
N MET A 224 -4.83 -14.99 3.59
CA MET A 224 -4.48 -13.69 4.12
C MET A 224 -5.66 -12.71 4.03
N PHE A 225 -6.31 -12.57 2.87
CA PHE A 225 -7.46 -11.67 2.74
C PHE A 225 -8.59 -12.04 3.69
N ASP A 226 -8.93 -13.31 3.79
CA ASP A 226 -9.98 -13.80 4.67
C ASP A 226 -9.68 -13.41 6.13
N PHE A 227 -8.45 -13.65 6.59
CA PHE A 227 -8.04 -13.24 7.93
C PHE A 227 -8.08 -11.72 8.13
N LEU A 228 -7.48 -10.95 7.22
CA LEU A 228 -7.36 -9.49 7.34
C LEU A 228 -8.74 -8.81 7.38
N TYR A 229 -9.72 -9.35 6.63
CA TYR A 229 -11.07 -8.79 6.54
C TYR A 229 -12.09 -9.45 7.47
N GLY A 230 -11.63 -10.21 8.47
CA GLY A 230 -12.48 -10.72 9.57
C GLY A 230 -13.18 -12.06 9.30
N GLY A 231 -12.81 -12.74 8.22
CA GLY A 231 -13.35 -14.03 7.81
C GLY A 231 -14.61 -13.93 6.96
N GLY A 232 -14.94 -15.03 6.27
CA GLY A 232 -16.18 -15.15 5.49
C GLY A 232 -16.09 -14.60 4.07
N LEU A 233 -14.88 -14.41 3.54
CA LEU A 233 -14.69 -14.11 2.13
C LEU A 233 -15.05 -15.32 1.25
N ILE A 234 -15.42 -15.03 0.01
CA ILE A 234 -15.74 -16.05 -0.98
C ILE A 234 -14.44 -16.62 -1.53
N GLN A 235 -14.26 -17.94 -1.36
CA GLN A 235 -13.16 -18.70 -1.95
C GLN A 235 -13.14 -18.52 -3.47
N PRO A 236 -12.02 -18.07 -4.07
CA PRO A 236 -11.95 -17.88 -5.51
C PRO A 236 -11.71 -19.19 -6.25
N VAL A 237 -12.18 -19.25 -7.50
CA VAL A 237 -11.77 -20.29 -8.44
C VAL A 237 -10.41 -19.92 -9.03
N THR A 238 -9.38 -20.71 -8.73
CA THR A 238 -8.03 -20.54 -9.29
C THR A 238 -7.75 -21.56 -10.40
N GLY A 239 -6.68 -21.35 -11.17
CA GLY A 239 -6.27 -22.26 -12.26
C GLY A 239 -7.07 -22.19 -13.56
N GLY A 240 -8.25 -21.53 -13.56
CA GLY A 240 -9.14 -21.40 -14.72
C GLY A 240 -8.79 -20.28 -15.73
N GLY A 241 -7.68 -19.56 -15.54
CA GLY A 241 -7.31 -18.38 -16.34
C GLY A 241 -7.36 -17.09 -15.55
N LEU A 242 -7.34 -15.94 -16.25
CA LEU A 242 -7.48 -14.62 -15.61
C LEU A 242 -8.96 -14.34 -15.28
N PRO A 243 -9.26 -13.72 -14.13
CA PRO A 243 -10.61 -13.25 -13.81
C PRO A 243 -11.05 -12.09 -14.75
N PRO A 244 -12.36 -11.79 -14.85
CA PRO A 244 -12.92 -10.85 -15.83
C PRO A 244 -12.71 -9.35 -15.55
N GLY A 245 -12.16 -8.98 -14.39
CA GLY A 245 -11.81 -7.60 -14.08
C GLY A 245 -10.64 -7.08 -14.93
N ASP A 246 -10.32 -5.80 -14.79
CA ASP A 246 -9.29 -5.17 -15.62
C ASP A 246 -7.93 -5.21 -14.90
N LEU A 247 -6.92 -5.80 -15.52
CA LEU A 247 -5.52 -5.63 -15.14
C LEU A 247 -4.93 -4.47 -15.95
N LEU A 248 -4.82 -3.30 -15.33
CA LEU A 248 -4.32 -2.07 -15.92
C LEU A 248 -2.80 -1.97 -15.75
N GLU A 249 -2.10 -1.53 -16.79
CA GLU A 249 -0.77 -0.92 -16.66
C GLU A 249 -0.96 0.58 -16.46
N PHE A 250 -0.56 1.14 -15.32
CA PHE A 250 -0.72 2.56 -15.03
C PHE A 250 0.61 3.31 -14.94
N ASP A 251 0.59 4.60 -15.26
CA ASP A 251 1.74 5.50 -15.15
C ASP A 251 2.10 5.73 -13.67
N GLN A 252 3.09 4.98 -13.20
CA GLN A 252 3.61 5.07 -11.86
C GLN A 252 4.50 6.31 -11.67
N ALA A 253 5.04 6.86 -12.76
CA ALA A 253 5.95 8.02 -12.71
C ALA A 253 5.23 9.27 -12.19
N GLU A 254 3.90 9.35 -12.37
CA GLU A 254 3.04 10.42 -11.85
C GLU A 254 3.24 10.65 -10.34
N PHE A 255 3.52 9.59 -9.59
CA PHE A 255 3.59 9.64 -8.12
C PHE A 255 4.99 10.01 -7.58
N ILE A 256 5.96 10.23 -8.46
CA ILE A 256 7.36 10.46 -8.12
C ILE A 256 7.67 11.95 -8.28
N THR A 257 7.82 12.65 -7.15
CA THR A 257 7.92 14.12 -7.12
C THR A 257 9.31 14.68 -7.37
N SER A 258 10.35 13.86 -7.38
CA SER A 258 11.72 14.33 -7.60
C SER A 258 12.57 13.26 -8.28
N GLY A 259 13.24 13.65 -9.37
CA GLY A 259 14.06 12.74 -10.17
C GLY A 259 13.23 11.85 -11.09
N SER A 260 13.91 10.96 -11.81
CA SER A 260 13.24 9.93 -12.62
C SER A 260 12.81 8.74 -11.75
N PRO A 261 11.82 7.94 -12.16
CA PRO A 261 11.43 6.73 -11.42
C PRO A 261 12.62 5.82 -11.08
N ALA A 262 13.46 5.55 -12.08
CA ALA A 262 14.64 4.71 -11.94
C ALA A 262 15.65 5.23 -10.90
N SER A 263 15.69 6.56 -10.63
CA SER A 263 16.58 7.15 -9.62
C SER A 263 16.22 6.77 -8.18
N ILE A 264 15.00 6.30 -7.95
CA ILE A 264 14.53 5.76 -6.66
C ILE A 264 14.18 4.27 -6.75
N SER A 265 14.67 3.59 -7.79
CA SER A 265 14.44 2.16 -8.05
C SER A 265 12.98 1.80 -8.29
N MET A 266 12.16 2.75 -8.73
CA MET A 266 10.76 2.53 -9.13
C MET A 266 10.69 2.44 -10.66
N ASP A 267 9.88 1.52 -11.18
CA ASP A 267 9.55 1.53 -12.61
C ASP A 267 8.64 2.73 -12.94
N SER A 268 8.54 3.09 -14.21
CA SER A 268 7.54 4.03 -14.72
C SER A 268 6.15 3.43 -14.82
N ILE A 269 6.01 2.10 -14.81
CA ILE A 269 4.73 1.41 -14.99
C ILE A 269 4.43 0.55 -13.76
N GLY A 270 3.25 0.73 -13.17
CA GLY A 270 2.68 -0.14 -12.14
C GLY A 270 1.53 -0.98 -12.68
N PHE A 271 1.04 -1.95 -11.91
CA PHE A 271 -0.22 -2.63 -12.25
C PHE A 271 -1.33 -2.33 -11.24
N ALA A 272 -2.57 -2.24 -11.71
CA ALA A 272 -3.74 -2.19 -10.86
C ALA A 272 -4.79 -3.18 -11.37
N TYR A 273 -5.30 -4.03 -10.49
CA TYR A 273 -6.43 -4.89 -10.79
C TYR A 273 -7.72 -4.29 -10.25
N ILE A 274 -8.68 -4.07 -11.15
CA ILE A 274 -9.98 -3.49 -10.86
C ILE A 274 -11.05 -4.57 -11.03
N PRO A 275 -11.63 -5.08 -9.93
CA PRO A 275 -12.70 -6.06 -10.02
C PRO A 275 -13.88 -5.57 -10.84
N THR A 276 -14.59 -6.47 -11.53
CA THR A 276 -15.75 -6.11 -12.37
C THR A 276 -16.75 -5.22 -11.63
N ARG A 277 -17.02 -5.54 -10.36
CA ARG A 277 -17.95 -4.80 -9.50
C ARG A 277 -17.44 -3.43 -9.06
N CYS A 278 -16.13 -3.23 -8.97
CA CYS A 278 -15.53 -1.96 -8.55
C CYS A 278 -15.45 -0.93 -9.68
N LYS A 279 -15.73 -1.35 -10.93
CA LYS A 279 -15.90 -0.43 -12.07
C LYS A 279 -17.12 0.47 -11.88
N ASP A 280 -18.14 -0.02 -11.19
CA ASP A 280 -19.30 0.77 -10.76
C ASP A 280 -18.94 1.63 -9.55
N ARG A 281 -18.75 2.94 -9.78
CA ARG A 281 -18.35 3.92 -8.75
C ARG A 281 -19.42 4.18 -7.69
N SER A 282 -20.62 3.60 -7.79
CA SER A 282 -21.59 3.63 -6.69
C SER A 282 -21.40 2.50 -5.68
N ARG A 283 -20.49 1.54 -5.93
CA ARG A 283 -20.25 0.41 -5.04
C ARG A 283 -18.99 0.61 -4.23
N THR A 284 -19.11 0.47 -2.92
CA THR A 284 -17.95 0.49 -2.03
C THR A 284 -17.13 -0.79 -2.18
N CYS A 285 -15.86 -0.62 -2.46
CA CYS A 285 -14.84 -1.64 -2.58
C CYS A 285 -13.80 -1.51 -1.47
N ARG A 286 -12.90 -2.48 -1.40
CA ARG A 286 -11.72 -2.44 -0.54
C ARG A 286 -10.47 -2.18 -1.38
N LEU A 287 -9.38 -1.81 -0.73
CA LEU A 287 -8.08 -1.62 -1.38
C LEU A 287 -7.01 -2.48 -0.72
N HIS A 288 -6.21 -3.14 -1.56
CA HIS A 288 -4.99 -3.82 -1.16
C HIS A 288 -3.79 -3.36 -1.98
N ILE A 289 -2.62 -3.26 -1.35
CA ILE A 289 -1.35 -3.00 -2.03
C ILE A 289 -0.44 -4.21 -1.87
N ALA A 290 -0.08 -4.86 -2.98
CA ALA A 290 0.73 -6.08 -2.99
C ALA A 290 2.13 -5.82 -3.56
N PHE A 291 3.15 -5.95 -2.71
CA PHE A 291 4.55 -5.71 -3.02
C PHE A 291 5.26 -7.02 -3.42
N HIS A 292 5.75 -7.07 -4.65
CA HIS A 292 6.56 -8.18 -5.13
C HIS A 292 7.92 -8.30 -4.42
N GLY A 293 8.56 -9.46 -4.51
CA GLY A 293 9.90 -9.68 -3.98
C GLY A 293 11.02 -9.17 -4.91
N CYS A 294 12.26 -9.30 -4.45
CA CYS A 294 13.41 -9.13 -5.35
C CYS A 294 13.27 -10.03 -6.58
N VAL A 295 13.78 -9.59 -7.73
CA VAL A 295 13.73 -10.28 -9.03
C VAL A 295 12.33 -10.70 -9.50
N GLN A 296 11.28 -10.09 -8.94
CA GLN A 296 9.88 -10.26 -9.34
C GLN A 296 9.24 -8.96 -9.87
N SER A 297 10.06 -7.95 -10.17
CA SER A 297 9.61 -6.78 -10.92
C SER A 297 9.26 -7.18 -12.36
N ARG A 298 8.28 -6.51 -12.96
CA ARG A 298 7.93 -6.67 -14.38
C ARG A 298 9.09 -6.52 -15.35
N THR A 299 10.08 -5.71 -14.98
CA THR A 299 11.28 -5.45 -15.80
C THR A 299 12.30 -6.59 -15.74
N THR A 300 12.13 -7.53 -14.80
CA THR A 300 13.00 -8.70 -14.70
C THR A 300 12.62 -9.70 -15.80
N ALA A 301 13.63 -10.18 -16.53
CA ALA A 301 13.44 -11.06 -17.67
C ALA A 301 12.63 -12.32 -17.28
N GLY A 302 11.54 -12.58 -18.02
CA GLY A 302 10.68 -13.74 -17.79
C GLY A 302 9.63 -13.58 -16.67
N ILE A 303 9.54 -12.40 -16.05
CA ILE A 303 8.53 -12.10 -15.03
C ILE A 303 7.27 -11.47 -15.63
N GLY A 304 7.39 -10.29 -16.26
CA GLY A 304 6.22 -9.56 -16.78
C GLY A 304 5.17 -9.30 -15.69
N ASP A 305 3.92 -9.69 -15.92
CA ASP A 305 2.82 -9.54 -14.96
C ASP A 305 2.67 -10.70 -13.96
N ALA A 306 3.60 -11.67 -13.96
CA ALA A 306 3.42 -12.95 -13.26
C ALA A 306 3.12 -12.79 -11.76
N TYR A 307 3.72 -11.80 -11.08
CA TYR A 307 3.41 -11.57 -9.67
C TYR A 307 1.95 -11.13 -9.45
N ALA A 308 1.37 -10.34 -10.35
CA ALA A 308 -0.04 -9.96 -10.28
C ALA A 308 -0.96 -11.12 -10.70
N THR A 309 -0.60 -11.86 -11.76
CA THR A 309 -1.50 -12.83 -12.40
C THR A 309 -1.40 -14.26 -11.85
N LYS A 310 -0.31 -14.61 -11.17
CA LYS A 310 -0.01 -16.00 -10.76
C LYS A 310 0.04 -16.24 -9.26
N THR A 311 -0.11 -15.22 -8.44
CA THR A 311 -0.10 -15.34 -6.96
C THR A 311 -1.49 -15.58 -6.35
N GLY A 312 -2.56 -15.41 -7.14
CA GLY A 312 -3.95 -15.59 -6.70
C GLY A 312 -4.59 -14.32 -6.10
N TYR A 313 -3.85 -13.22 -5.98
CA TYR A 313 -4.40 -11.94 -5.49
C TYR A 313 -5.61 -11.50 -6.32
N ILE A 314 -5.48 -11.46 -7.65
CA ILE A 314 -6.54 -10.95 -8.52
C ILE A 314 -7.78 -11.85 -8.54
N HIS A 315 -7.61 -13.17 -8.36
CA HIS A 315 -8.72 -14.11 -8.26
C HIS A 315 -9.52 -13.88 -6.97
N ALA A 316 -8.83 -13.79 -5.82
CA ALA A 316 -9.47 -13.51 -4.55
C ALA A 316 -10.11 -12.11 -4.53
N ALA A 317 -9.46 -11.14 -5.17
CA ALA A 317 -9.92 -9.78 -5.31
C ALA A 317 -11.22 -9.64 -6.13
N GLU A 318 -11.31 -10.36 -7.26
CA GLU A 318 -12.50 -10.35 -8.12
C GLU A 318 -13.75 -10.77 -7.34
N GLU A 319 -13.67 -11.88 -6.61
CA GLU A 319 -14.81 -12.44 -5.88
C GLU A 319 -15.22 -11.58 -4.68
N ASN A 320 -14.31 -10.74 -4.17
CA ASN A 320 -14.49 -10.05 -2.89
C ASN A 320 -14.45 -8.51 -2.97
N ASN A 321 -14.52 -7.94 -4.17
CA ASN A 321 -14.54 -6.49 -4.41
C ASN A 321 -13.31 -5.76 -3.82
N ILE A 322 -12.13 -6.34 -4.00
CA ILE A 322 -10.87 -5.77 -3.51
C ILE A 322 -10.09 -5.24 -4.72
N ILE A 323 -9.89 -3.94 -4.81
CA ILE A 323 -8.95 -3.35 -5.77
C ILE A 323 -7.54 -3.70 -5.30
N VAL A 324 -6.66 -4.13 -6.22
CA VAL A 324 -5.26 -4.44 -5.87
C VAL A 324 -4.30 -3.60 -6.69
N ILE A 325 -3.44 -2.84 -6.02
CA ILE A 325 -2.33 -2.13 -6.65
C ILE A 325 -1.07 -2.97 -6.48
N PHE A 326 -0.30 -3.14 -7.55
CA PHE A 326 1.01 -3.78 -7.56
C PHE A 326 2.07 -2.77 -8.01
N PRO A 327 2.60 -1.95 -7.08
CA PRO A 327 3.72 -1.08 -7.40
C PRO A 327 4.88 -1.90 -7.97
N GLN A 328 5.63 -1.33 -8.91
CA GLN A 328 6.75 -2.00 -9.56
C GLN A 328 8.04 -1.25 -9.31
N THR A 329 9.09 -1.99 -8.97
CA THR A 329 10.46 -1.47 -8.92
C THR A 329 11.17 -1.70 -10.24
N VAL A 330 12.36 -1.12 -10.40
CA VAL A 330 13.29 -1.43 -11.49
C VAL A 330 14.70 -1.59 -10.93
N ALA A 331 15.52 -2.41 -11.61
CA ALA A 331 16.91 -2.60 -11.23
C ALA A 331 17.69 -1.28 -11.32
N MET A 332 18.48 -0.97 -10.30
CA MET A 332 19.30 0.24 -10.23
C MET A 332 20.77 -0.15 -10.13
N GLY A 333 21.46 -0.17 -11.27
CA GLY A 333 22.91 -0.40 -11.35
C GLY A 333 23.39 -1.54 -10.45
N THR A 334 24.49 -1.30 -9.72
CA THR A 334 25.04 -2.24 -8.74
C THR A 334 24.44 -2.06 -7.34
N THR A 335 23.68 -0.99 -7.09
CA THR A 335 23.12 -0.67 -5.77
C THR A 335 21.85 -1.48 -5.48
N ASN A 336 21.04 -1.75 -6.49
CA ASN A 336 19.86 -2.62 -6.42
C ASN A 336 19.67 -3.40 -7.73
N PRO A 337 20.58 -4.32 -8.08
CA PRO A 337 20.52 -5.06 -9.35
C PRO A 337 19.31 -6.00 -9.43
N ASN A 338 18.74 -6.36 -8.29
CA ASN A 338 17.63 -7.30 -8.18
C ASN A 338 16.27 -6.60 -8.14
N ALA A 339 16.20 -5.28 -8.36
CA ALA A 339 14.95 -4.51 -8.30
C ALA A 339 14.16 -4.79 -7.00
N CYS A 340 14.82 -4.88 -5.86
CA CYS A 340 14.14 -5.05 -4.58
C CYS A 340 13.42 -3.76 -4.18
N PHE A 341 12.35 -3.85 -3.40
CA PHE A 341 11.83 -2.67 -2.70
C PHE A 341 12.86 -2.12 -1.72
N ASP A 342 12.89 -0.80 -1.64
CA ASP A 342 13.82 -0.06 -0.80
C ASP A 342 13.23 0.07 0.60
N TRP A 343 13.86 -0.60 1.56
CA TRP A 343 13.30 -0.78 2.89
C TRP A 343 13.81 0.31 3.86
N TRP A 344 13.58 1.58 3.50
CA TRP A 344 13.92 2.74 4.35
C TRP A 344 12.68 3.27 5.03
N VAL A 345 12.79 3.37 6.36
CA VAL A 345 11.65 3.58 7.25
C VAL A 345 11.48 5.05 7.54
N THR A 346 10.65 5.74 6.75
CA THR A 346 9.83 6.87 7.20
C THR A 346 8.77 7.20 6.13
N LYS A 347 7.76 8.00 6.49
CA LYS A 347 6.82 8.61 5.54
C LYS A 347 7.52 9.40 4.43
N GLN A 348 8.75 9.88 4.66
CA GLN A 348 9.55 10.66 3.71
C GLN A 348 10.39 9.79 2.76
N GLY A 349 10.40 8.45 2.92
CA GLY A 349 11.06 7.56 1.98
C GLY A 349 10.46 7.71 0.57
N ALA A 350 11.30 7.77 -0.46
CA ALA A 350 10.81 8.10 -1.81
C ALA A 350 9.82 7.05 -2.37
N GLN A 351 10.09 5.76 -2.17
CA GLN A 351 9.16 4.69 -2.55
C GLN A 351 7.88 4.72 -1.70
N MET A 352 8.03 4.94 -0.39
CA MET A 352 6.91 5.05 0.56
C MET A 352 5.95 6.17 0.16
N ALA A 353 6.47 7.36 -0.10
CA ALA A 353 5.70 8.52 -0.52
C ALA A 353 5.05 8.32 -1.89
N ALA A 354 5.72 7.65 -2.83
CA ALA A 354 5.13 7.34 -4.13
C ALA A 354 3.93 6.40 -3.98
N VAL A 355 4.08 5.32 -3.22
CA VAL A 355 3.01 4.34 -2.99
C VAL A 355 1.86 4.94 -2.17
N GLN A 356 2.14 5.79 -1.20
CA GLN A 356 1.10 6.53 -0.46
C GLN A 356 0.25 7.38 -1.42
N LYS A 357 0.86 8.06 -2.39
CA LYS A 357 0.09 8.84 -3.36
C LYS A 357 -0.72 7.97 -4.33
N MET A 358 -0.23 6.77 -4.69
CA MET A 358 -1.03 5.80 -5.45
C MET A 358 -2.26 5.36 -4.65
N MET A 359 -2.08 5.07 -3.36
CA MET A 359 -3.17 4.75 -2.44
C MET A 359 -4.18 5.90 -2.37
N HIS A 360 -3.71 7.13 -2.12
CA HIS A 360 -4.57 8.31 -2.06
C HIS A 360 -5.30 8.57 -3.37
N ARG A 361 -4.66 8.35 -4.53
CA ARG A 361 -5.34 8.46 -5.83
C ARG A 361 -6.52 7.48 -5.94
N VAL A 362 -6.36 6.24 -5.51
CA VAL A 362 -7.45 5.25 -5.58
C VAL A 362 -8.57 5.56 -4.58
N LEU A 363 -8.24 6.14 -3.43
CA LEU A 363 -9.21 6.59 -2.41
C LEU A 363 -9.96 7.87 -2.82
N ASP A 364 -9.32 8.74 -3.61
CA ASP A 364 -9.91 10.00 -4.06
C ASP A 364 -10.79 9.78 -5.29
N CYS A 365 -12.09 9.66 -5.07
CA CYS A 365 -13.07 9.48 -6.14
C CYS A 365 -14.05 10.65 -6.25
N PRO A 366 -13.75 11.67 -7.06
CA PRO A 366 -14.63 12.83 -7.26
C PRO A 366 -15.98 12.48 -7.88
N THR A 367 -16.06 11.35 -8.58
CA THR A 367 -17.28 10.89 -9.29
C THR A 367 -18.06 9.83 -8.51
N CYS A 368 -17.63 9.50 -7.29
CA CYS A 368 -18.32 8.49 -6.50
C CYS A 368 -19.58 9.07 -5.91
N VAL A 369 -20.70 8.37 -6.14
CA VAL A 369 -21.98 8.74 -5.56
C VAL A 369 -21.91 8.36 -4.07
N PRO A 370 -22.17 9.30 -3.14
CA PRO A 370 -22.31 8.97 -1.73
C PRO A 370 -23.39 7.89 -1.61
N VAL A 371 -23.01 6.71 -1.13
CA VAL A 371 -23.98 5.65 -0.84
C VAL A 371 -24.69 6.10 0.43
N ASP A 372 -25.88 6.68 0.28
CA ASP A 372 -26.76 7.06 1.38
C ASP A 372 -27.39 5.78 1.97
N PRO A 373 -27.02 5.33 3.18
CA PRO A 373 -27.75 4.30 3.88
C PRO A 373 -28.86 5.01 4.66
N SER A 374 -30.04 5.08 4.03
CA SER A 374 -31.31 5.59 4.55
C SER A 374 -31.50 7.12 4.54
N THR A 375 -32.23 7.54 3.52
CA THR A 375 -33.14 8.68 3.56
C THR A 375 -33.95 8.71 4.85
N THR A 376 -33.60 9.63 5.76
CA THR A 376 -34.62 10.32 6.54
C THR A 376 -34.37 11.81 6.37
N THR A 377 -35.26 12.44 5.61
CA THR A 377 -35.27 13.87 5.33
C THR A 377 -35.36 14.63 6.66
N THR A 378 -34.28 15.27 7.08
CA THR A 378 -34.36 16.43 7.97
C THR A 378 -33.48 17.54 7.46
N THR A 379 -34.18 18.61 7.10
CA THR A 379 -33.70 19.95 6.71
C THR A 379 -32.50 20.40 7.56
N PRO A 380 -31.46 21.04 6.96
CA PRO A 380 -30.30 21.46 7.72
C PRO A 380 -30.67 22.60 8.68
N SER A 381 -30.44 22.36 9.98
CA SER A 381 -30.50 23.40 11.00
C SER A 381 -29.17 24.18 10.99
N PRO A 382 -29.20 25.52 11.02
CA PRO A 382 -28.00 26.33 11.06
C PRO A 382 -27.44 26.33 12.50
N GLY A 383 -26.44 25.50 12.75
CA GLY A 383 -25.71 25.47 14.02
C GLY A 383 -24.71 24.33 14.04
N GLY A 384 -23.44 24.65 14.28
CA GLY A 384 -22.31 23.74 14.17
C GLY A 384 -22.33 22.58 15.17
N SER A 385 -23.02 21.50 14.82
CA SER A 385 -22.77 20.17 15.38
C SER A 385 -22.32 19.23 14.27
N CYS A 386 -21.19 18.55 14.48
CA CYS A 386 -20.70 17.51 13.58
C CYS A 386 -21.84 16.50 13.31
N GLY A 387 -22.06 16.15 12.05
CA GLY A 387 -22.94 15.03 11.75
C GLY A 387 -22.40 13.76 12.40
N PRO A 388 -23.24 12.81 12.87
CA PRO A 388 -22.78 11.61 13.56
C PRO A 388 -21.82 10.72 12.74
N ASN A 389 -21.64 11.00 11.45
CA ASN A 389 -20.80 10.24 10.52
C ASN A 389 -19.87 11.13 9.66
N GLU A 390 -19.60 12.37 10.07
CA GLU A 390 -18.74 13.30 9.32
C GLU A 390 -17.26 13.06 9.66
N VAL A 391 -16.50 12.46 8.75
CA VAL A 391 -15.04 12.31 8.87
C VAL A 391 -14.37 13.40 8.04
N VAL A 392 -14.18 14.55 8.66
CA VAL A 392 -13.63 15.74 8.00
C VAL A 392 -12.56 16.34 8.91
N PHE A 393 -11.29 16.29 8.48
CA PHE A 393 -10.20 17.08 9.08
C PHE A 393 -10.27 18.57 8.68
N SER A 394 -11.42 19.05 8.21
CA SER A 394 -11.65 20.47 7.99
C SER A 394 -12.01 21.09 9.33
N PRO A 395 -11.20 22.00 9.86
CA PRO A 395 -11.63 22.80 11.00
C PRO A 395 -12.88 23.61 10.63
N TYR A 396 -13.68 23.92 11.65
CA TYR A 396 -14.90 24.72 11.52
C TYR A 396 -14.87 25.90 12.49
N PRO A 397 -15.48 27.04 12.11
CA PRO A 397 -15.53 28.21 12.98
C PRO A 397 -16.40 27.91 14.19
N GLN A 398 -15.93 28.28 15.39
CA GLN A 398 -16.77 28.21 16.57
C GLN A 398 -17.68 29.45 16.65
N PRO A 399 -19.03 29.29 16.60
CA PRO A 399 -19.94 30.42 16.64
C PRO A 399 -19.72 31.27 17.89
N GLY A 400 -19.48 32.58 17.70
CA GLY A 400 -19.30 33.54 18.77
C GLY A 400 -17.93 33.51 19.48
N MET A 401 -16.97 32.68 19.03
CA MET A 401 -15.62 32.60 19.58
C MET A 401 -14.56 32.60 18.47
N CYS A 402 -14.23 33.79 17.94
CA CYS A 402 -13.32 33.98 16.80
C CYS A 402 -11.90 33.43 16.98
N GLU A 403 -11.45 33.27 18.22
CA GLU A 403 -10.12 32.72 18.55
C GLU A 403 -10.12 31.19 18.58
N PHE A 404 -11.29 30.56 18.45
CA PHE A 404 -11.47 29.13 18.59
C PHE A 404 -12.07 28.54 17.32
N TYR A 405 -11.70 27.29 17.07
CA TYR A 405 -12.23 26.48 15.99
C TYR A 405 -12.43 25.05 16.50
N MET A 406 -13.30 24.30 15.84
CA MET A 406 -13.54 22.90 16.18
C MET A 406 -12.89 21.99 15.16
N LEU A 407 -12.34 20.87 15.63
CA LEU A 407 -12.01 19.72 14.79
C LEU A 407 -12.94 18.57 15.15
N CYS A 408 -13.58 17.99 14.14
CA CYS A 408 -14.30 16.73 14.27
C CYS A 408 -13.31 15.59 14.01
N ALA A 409 -13.07 14.73 15.00
CA ALA A 409 -12.27 13.51 14.85
C ALA A 409 -13.19 12.28 14.92
N CYS A 410 -12.87 11.27 14.11
CA CYS A 410 -13.66 10.06 13.84
C CYS A 410 -14.52 9.59 15.03
N GLY A 411 -15.85 9.69 14.89
CA GLY A 411 -16.82 9.12 15.84
C GLY A 411 -16.86 9.74 17.24
N GLY A 412 -16.26 10.93 17.44
CA GLY A 412 -16.15 11.58 18.75
C GLY A 412 -16.77 12.98 18.84
N ASN A 413 -16.84 13.49 20.08
CA ASN A 413 -17.25 14.87 20.38
C ASN A 413 -16.28 15.89 19.73
N PRO A 414 -16.77 17.05 19.25
CA PRO A 414 -15.92 18.08 18.67
C PRO A 414 -14.86 18.55 19.67
N VAL A 415 -13.61 18.64 19.22
CA VAL A 415 -12.51 19.18 20.03
C VAL A 415 -12.40 20.67 19.74
N LEU A 416 -12.63 21.50 20.75
CA LEU A 416 -12.43 22.93 20.68
C LEU A 416 -10.94 23.24 20.79
N LEU A 417 -10.40 23.92 19.80
CA LEU A 417 -8.99 24.32 19.71
C LEU A 417 -8.89 25.83 19.58
N GLN A 418 -7.83 26.41 20.16
CA GLN A 418 -7.58 27.84 20.12
C GLN A 418 -6.46 28.15 19.12
N CYS A 419 -6.64 29.21 18.35
CA CYS A 419 -5.58 29.82 17.58
C CYS A 419 -4.47 30.38 18.48
N ALA A 420 -3.26 30.55 17.95
CA ALA A 420 -2.21 31.24 18.68
C ALA A 420 -2.65 32.67 19.09
N PRO A 421 -2.16 33.21 20.23
CA PRO A 421 -2.58 34.51 20.72
C PRO A 421 -2.47 35.61 19.65
N GLY A 422 -3.57 36.33 19.41
CA GLY A 422 -3.64 37.40 18.42
C GLY A 422 -4.06 36.96 17.01
N LEU A 423 -4.44 35.69 16.80
CA LEU A 423 -5.00 35.19 15.55
C LEU A 423 -6.49 34.85 15.69
N HIS A 424 -7.24 34.94 14.59
CA HIS A 424 -8.62 34.48 14.49
C HIS A 424 -8.72 33.33 13.49
N TYR A 425 -9.69 32.43 13.70
CA TYR A 425 -9.97 31.37 12.76
C TYR A 425 -10.60 31.92 11.48
N ASP A 426 -10.01 31.60 10.34
CA ASP A 426 -10.41 32.03 9.00
C ASP A 426 -10.95 30.82 8.22
N ASP A 427 -12.25 30.82 7.99
CA ASP A 427 -12.95 29.73 7.32
C ASP A 427 -12.59 29.62 5.82
N ALA A 428 -12.13 30.72 5.21
CA ALA A 428 -11.75 30.71 3.79
C ALA A 428 -10.46 29.91 3.55
N ILE A 429 -9.55 29.91 4.53
CA ILE A 429 -8.26 29.19 4.44
C ILE A 429 -8.21 27.97 5.38
N LYS A 430 -9.31 27.69 6.09
CA LYS A 430 -9.42 26.62 7.08
C LYS A 430 -8.27 26.64 8.10
N GLY A 431 -7.92 27.81 8.62
CA GLY A 431 -6.77 27.99 9.49
C GLY A 431 -6.76 29.33 10.24
N CYS A 432 -5.81 29.51 11.16
CA CYS A 432 -5.69 30.74 11.95
C CYS A 432 -4.96 31.85 11.15
N ASN A 433 -5.58 33.02 11.07
CA ASN A 433 -5.08 34.18 10.33
C ASN A 433 -5.07 35.44 11.20
N PHE A 434 -4.41 36.51 10.75
CA PHE A 434 -4.38 37.78 11.47
C PHE A 434 -5.77 38.39 11.57
N ARG A 435 -6.14 38.90 12.75
CA ARG A 435 -7.50 39.43 13.05
C ARG A 435 -8.05 40.38 11.99
N GLN A 436 -7.19 41.23 11.42
CA GLN A 436 -7.54 42.23 10.40
C GLN A 436 -7.91 41.64 9.03
N LEU A 437 -7.62 40.37 8.79
CA LEU A 437 -7.89 39.66 7.54
C LEU A 437 -9.11 38.74 7.64
N VAL A 438 -9.66 38.55 8.85
CA VAL A 438 -10.76 37.62 9.11
C VAL A 438 -12.05 38.37 9.38
N GLN A 439 -13.09 38.10 8.59
CA GLN A 439 -14.44 38.61 8.82
C GLN A 439 -15.17 37.77 9.86
N CYS A 440 -14.77 37.88 11.14
CA CYS A 440 -15.50 37.25 12.23
C CYS A 440 -16.53 38.24 12.81
N ASP A 441 -17.83 37.99 12.62
CA ASP A 441 -18.91 38.82 13.15
C ASP A 441 -19.27 38.39 14.59
N PRO A 442 -19.07 39.24 15.61
CA PRO A 442 -19.44 38.95 17.00
C PRO A 442 -20.96 38.94 17.25
N ALA A 443 -21.80 39.34 16.28
CA ALA A 443 -23.21 39.68 16.48
C ALA A 443 -24.21 38.50 16.54
N LEU A 444 -23.79 37.23 16.46
CA LEU A 444 -24.68 36.07 16.68
C LEU A 444 -25.04 35.83 18.17
N ARG A 445 -24.89 36.83 19.04
CA ARG A 445 -25.39 36.84 20.43
C ARG A 445 -26.73 37.58 20.49
N ASN A 446 -27.82 36.84 20.76
CA ASN A 446 -29.10 37.29 21.38
C ASN A 446 -30.34 36.73 20.69
N ASN A 447 -30.56 35.41 20.66
CA ASN A 447 -31.95 34.93 20.51
C ASN A 447 -32.25 33.55 21.14
N SER A 448 -31.85 33.37 22.40
CA SER A 448 -32.43 32.33 23.26
C SER A 448 -32.95 32.97 24.55
N SER A 449 -34.00 33.77 24.38
CA SER A 449 -34.88 34.23 25.44
C SER A 449 -36.29 33.78 25.10
N SER A 450 -36.92 33.04 26.02
CA SER A 450 -38.35 32.63 26.03
C SER A 450 -38.82 31.67 24.93
N ILE A 451 -39.24 30.46 25.31
CA ILE A 451 -40.63 29.97 25.26
C ILE A 451 -40.67 28.65 26.07
N TYR A 452 -41.75 28.49 26.84
CA TYR A 452 -42.10 27.53 27.90
C TYR A 452 -41.57 26.10 27.84
#